data_AF-A0AAD7RE88-F1
#
_entry.id   AF-A0AAD7RE88-F1
#
_cell.length_a   1.000
_cell.length_b   1.000
_cell.length_c   1.000
_cell.angle_alpha   90.00
_cell.angle_beta   90.00
_cell.angle_gamma   90.00
#
_symmetry.space_group_name_H-M   'P 1'
#
loop_
_entity.id
_entity.type
_entity.pdbx_description
1 polymer ?
#
loop_
_entity_poly.entity_id
_entity_poly.type
_entity_poly.pdbx_seq_one_letter_code
_entity_poly.pdbx_strand_id
1 'polypeptide(L)'
;MKILNQNSKFIQIFAAVGDSWEIDELVLSGAEEFTCHLYGFSPRIKKVDEAREIKIKKICGSSLELRQGLSVDLSTFPPCKRVLLEHMKRVNFQVCVWKRAHEHYPEIPSPLDHGFHINSETGKLEPLWFEGDVIPKALVDVLAEEDTDEDDIADEIHTMDDDEEEDESDDD
;
A
#
# COMPACT_ATOMS: atom_id res chain seq x y z
N MET A 1 -11.75 16.39 1.74
CA MET A 1 -11.17 16.14 3.08
C MET A 1 -12.15 16.55 4.19
N LYS A 2 -13.33 15.91 4.27
CA LYS A 2 -14.38 16.29 5.27
C LYS A 2 -14.12 15.69 6.66
N ILE A 3 -13.63 14.45 6.71
CA ILE A 3 -13.36 13.70 7.96
C ILE A 3 -12.34 14.44 8.86
N LEU A 4 -11.26 14.95 8.26
CA LEU A 4 -10.22 15.69 8.98
C LEU A 4 -10.78 17.00 9.58
N ASN A 5 -11.55 17.76 8.80
CA ASN A 5 -12.10 19.06 9.23
C ASN A 5 -13.25 18.94 10.23
N GLN A 6 -13.91 17.78 10.31
CA GLN A 6 -15.04 17.52 11.19
C GLN A 6 -14.63 16.95 12.55
N ASN A 7 -13.37 16.52 12.70
CA ASN A 7 -12.89 15.89 13.93
C ASN A 7 -11.56 16.50 14.36
N SER A 8 -11.62 17.41 15.34
CA SER A 8 -10.45 18.11 15.88
C SER A 8 -9.38 17.18 16.43
N LYS A 9 -9.75 15.96 16.86
CA LYS A 9 -8.81 14.93 17.27
C LYS A 9 -7.82 14.59 16.15
N PHE A 10 -8.30 14.40 14.91
CA PHE A 10 -7.42 14.04 13.80
C PHE A 10 -6.48 15.19 13.45
N ILE A 11 -6.95 16.44 13.54
CA ILE A 11 -6.09 17.62 13.35
C ILE A 11 -4.93 17.60 14.36
N GLN A 12 -5.22 17.33 15.64
CA GLN A 12 -4.20 17.26 16.68
C GLN A 12 -3.21 16.11 16.45
N ILE A 13 -3.72 14.92 16.10
CA ILE A 13 -2.88 13.76 15.77
C ILE A 13 -1.93 14.07 14.62
N PHE A 14 -2.44 14.62 13.51
CA PHE A 14 -1.60 14.89 12.33
C PHE A 14 -0.68 16.10 12.52
N ALA A 15 -1.01 17.03 13.42
CA ALA A 15 -0.10 18.12 13.80
C ALA A 15 1.15 17.60 14.53
N ALA A 16 1.01 16.52 15.31
CA ALA A 16 2.12 15.90 16.05
C ALA A 16 3.05 15.05 15.17
N VAL A 17 2.66 14.74 13.93
CA VAL A 17 3.52 14.01 12.98
C VAL A 17 4.81 14.80 12.76
N GLY A 18 5.95 14.14 12.85
CA GLY A 18 7.27 14.71 12.63
C GLY A 18 7.85 15.54 13.79
N ASP A 19 7.23 15.51 14.98
CA ASP A 19 7.81 16.12 16.19
C ASP A 19 9.08 15.36 16.63
N SER A 20 9.10 14.05 16.43
CA SER A 20 10.21 13.13 16.68
C SER A 20 10.51 12.30 15.42
N TRP A 21 11.77 11.89 15.22
CA TRP A 21 12.17 10.98 14.13
C TRP A 21 11.45 9.63 14.21
N GLU A 22 11.26 9.12 15.43
CA GLU A 22 10.45 7.93 15.70
C GLU A 22 8.96 8.28 15.79
N ILE A 23 8.13 7.38 15.27
CA ILE A 23 6.68 7.54 15.30
C ILE A 23 6.12 7.23 16.70
N ASP A 24 5.37 8.19 17.24
CA ASP A 24 4.67 8.03 18.50
C ASP A 24 3.47 7.06 18.36
N GLU A 25 3.24 6.23 19.38
CA GLU A 25 2.16 5.23 19.36
C GLU A 25 0.76 5.87 19.29
N LEU A 26 0.56 7.05 19.90
CA LEU A 26 -0.70 7.79 19.81
C LEU A 26 -0.92 8.30 18.38
N VAL A 27 0.15 8.76 17.72
CA VAL A 27 0.08 9.17 16.31
C VAL A 27 -0.28 7.99 15.41
N LEU A 28 0.38 6.85 15.58
CA LEU A 28 0.09 5.64 14.82
C LEU A 28 -1.34 5.13 15.08
N SER A 29 -1.78 5.07 16.34
CA SER A 29 -3.14 4.64 16.67
C SER A 29 -4.19 5.65 16.17
N GLY A 30 -3.88 6.93 16.14
CA GLY A 30 -4.73 7.95 15.56
C GLY A 30 -4.83 7.83 14.04
N ALA A 31 -3.72 7.48 13.37
CA ALA A 31 -3.70 7.16 11.94
C ALA A 31 -4.54 5.91 11.64
N GLU A 32 -4.43 4.83 12.43
CA GLU A 32 -5.28 3.65 12.29
C GLU A 32 -6.77 4.02 12.37
N GLU A 33 -7.15 4.80 13.38
CA GLU A 33 -8.53 5.24 13.56
C GLU A 33 -9.02 6.11 12.40
N PHE A 34 -8.19 7.03 11.92
CA PHE A 34 -8.48 7.86 10.75
C PHE A 34 -8.66 7.00 9.49
N THR A 35 -7.80 6.02 9.27
CA THR A 35 -7.91 5.08 8.15
C THR A 35 -9.22 4.29 8.25
N CYS A 36 -9.58 3.76 9.43
CA CYS A 36 -10.89 3.13 9.60
C CYS A 36 -12.07 4.07 9.27
N HIS A 37 -11.97 5.37 9.59
CA HIS A 37 -12.97 6.36 9.18
C HIS A 37 -13.04 6.53 7.67
N LEU A 38 -11.88 6.62 7.01
CA LEU A 38 -11.79 6.78 5.56
C LEU A 38 -12.48 5.63 4.81
N TYR A 39 -12.37 4.42 5.36
CA TYR A 39 -12.97 3.21 4.80
C TYR A 39 -14.39 2.90 5.32
N GLY A 40 -15.01 3.83 6.07
CA GLY A 40 -16.42 3.73 6.46
C GLY A 40 -16.72 2.85 7.68
N PHE A 41 -15.73 2.54 8.51
CA PHE A 41 -15.91 1.71 9.72
C PHE A 41 -16.11 2.53 11.02
N SER A 42 -16.09 3.86 10.91
CA SER A 42 -16.38 4.77 12.01
C SER A 42 -17.82 4.69 12.51
N PRO A 43 -18.10 4.97 13.80
CA PRO A 43 -17.14 5.23 14.89
C PRO A 43 -16.69 3.96 15.63
N ARG A 44 -17.06 2.78 15.12
CA ARG A 44 -17.05 1.52 15.87
C ARG A 44 -15.69 0.83 15.81
N ILE A 45 -15.08 0.78 14.63
CA ILE A 45 -13.80 0.10 14.44
C ILE A 45 -12.69 1.15 14.32
N LYS A 46 -11.58 0.90 15.02
CA LYS A 46 -10.45 1.82 15.09
C LYS A 46 -9.10 1.16 14.76
N LYS A 47 -9.10 -0.15 14.52
CA LYS A 47 -7.94 -0.95 14.16
C LYS A 47 -8.10 -1.46 12.74
N VAL A 48 -7.10 -1.22 11.89
CA VAL A 48 -7.22 -1.49 10.46
C VAL A 48 -7.31 -2.99 10.17
N ASP A 49 -6.62 -3.83 10.95
CA ASP A 49 -6.68 -5.29 10.77
C ASP A 49 -8.06 -5.86 11.13
N GLU A 50 -8.73 -5.32 12.16
CA GLU A 50 -10.12 -5.68 12.49
C GLU A 50 -11.08 -5.27 11.36
N ALA A 51 -10.90 -4.08 10.79
CA ALA A 51 -11.68 -3.63 9.64
C ALA A 51 -11.47 -4.54 8.41
N ARG A 52 -10.24 -5.01 8.18
CA ARG A 52 -9.94 -6.00 7.13
C ARG A 52 -10.64 -7.32 7.40
N GLU A 53 -10.55 -7.84 8.62
CA GLU A 53 -11.20 -9.10 9.01
C GLU A 53 -12.71 -9.07 8.77
N ILE A 54 -13.39 -7.99 9.19
CA ILE A 54 -14.83 -7.79 8.94
C ILE A 54 -15.14 -7.82 7.45
N LYS A 55 -14.27 -7.22 6.64
CA LYS A 55 -14.46 -7.16 5.19
C LYS A 55 -14.28 -8.52 4.53
N ILE A 56 -13.26 -9.28 4.94
CA ILE A 56 -13.04 -10.66 4.49
C ILE A 56 -14.25 -11.52 4.85
N LYS A 57 -14.73 -11.47 6.10
CA LYS A 57 -15.93 -12.22 6.53
C LYS A 57 -17.17 -11.88 5.71
N LYS A 58 -17.34 -10.62 5.33
CA LYS A 58 -18.46 -10.20 4.48
C LYS A 58 -18.37 -10.78 3.07
N ILE A 59 -17.15 -10.97 2.55
CA ILE A 59 -16.86 -11.49 1.22
C ILE A 59 -17.01 -13.02 1.20
N CYS A 60 -16.40 -13.73 2.17
CA CYS A 60 -16.46 -15.19 2.25
C CYS A 60 -17.78 -15.71 2.83
N GLY A 61 -18.56 -14.85 3.50
CA GLY A 61 -19.76 -15.26 4.23
C GLY A 61 -19.45 -16.17 5.42
N SER A 62 -20.45 -16.94 5.85
CA SER A 62 -20.39 -17.75 7.07
C SER A 62 -19.41 -18.92 7.01
N SER A 63 -19.08 -19.44 5.82
CA SER A 63 -18.22 -20.62 5.67
C SER A 63 -16.73 -20.30 5.65
N LEU A 64 -16.33 -19.02 5.57
CA LEU A 64 -14.94 -18.59 5.35
C LEU A 64 -14.28 -19.20 4.09
N GLU A 65 -15.06 -19.84 3.21
CA GLU A 65 -14.56 -20.40 1.96
C GLU A 65 -14.55 -19.35 0.87
N LEU A 66 -13.40 -19.20 0.22
CA LEU A 66 -13.30 -18.42 -1.01
C LEU A 66 -13.94 -19.25 -2.13
N ARG A 67 -15.02 -18.73 -2.70
CA ARG A 67 -15.65 -19.34 -3.87
C ARG A 67 -14.88 -18.94 -5.11
N GLN A 68 -14.63 -19.89 -6.00
CA GLN A 68 -14.02 -19.59 -7.29
C GLN A 68 -14.92 -18.63 -8.09
N GLY A 69 -14.32 -17.65 -8.76
CA GLY A 69 -15.04 -16.61 -9.51
C GLY A 69 -15.53 -15.42 -8.67
N LEU A 70 -15.16 -15.33 -7.39
CA LEU A 70 -15.49 -14.16 -6.58
C LEU A 70 -14.58 -12.97 -6.96
N SER A 71 -15.14 -11.99 -7.66
CA SER A 71 -14.42 -10.74 -7.93
C SER A 71 -14.34 -9.91 -6.65
N VAL A 72 -13.11 -9.73 -6.15
CA VAL A 72 -12.83 -8.93 -4.95
C VAL A 72 -12.08 -7.67 -5.36
N ASP A 73 -12.73 -6.52 -5.23
CA ASP A 73 -12.06 -5.23 -5.39
C ASP A 73 -11.19 -4.93 -4.15
N LEU A 74 -9.91 -5.26 -4.27
CA LEU A 74 -8.90 -5.05 -3.23
C LEU A 74 -8.69 -3.58 -2.89
N SER A 75 -8.98 -2.64 -3.81
CA SER A 75 -8.83 -1.20 -3.55
C SER A 75 -9.74 -0.72 -2.42
N THR A 76 -10.82 -1.45 -2.18
CA THR A 76 -11.78 -1.11 -1.13
C THR A 76 -11.29 -1.52 0.27
N PHE A 77 -10.22 -2.32 0.40
CA PHE A 77 -9.71 -2.73 1.70
C PHE A 77 -8.83 -1.65 2.33
N PRO A 78 -8.94 -1.41 3.64
CA PRO A 78 -7.92 -0.64 4.33
C PRO A 78 -6.58 -1.37 4.29
N PRO A 79 -5.43 -0.64 4.34
CA PRO A 79 -4.12 -1.27 4.50
C PRO A 79 -4.08 -2.12 5.77
N CYS A 80 -3.24 -3.15 5.82
CA CYS A 80 -2.96 -3.83 7.09
C CYS A 80 -2.10 -2.94 7.99
N LYS A 81 -2.05 -3.24 9.30
CA LYS A 81 -1.32 -2.43 10.27
C LYS A 81 0.16 -2.27 9.91
N ARG A 82 0.78 -3.31 9.37
CA ARG A 82 2.21 -3.31 8.96
C ARG A 82 2.46 -2.35 7.79
N VAL A 83 1.63 -2.40 6.75
CA VAL A 83 1.73 -1.45 5.62
C VAL A 83 1.48 -0.03 6.09
N LEU A 84 0.49 0.18 6.97
CA LEU A 84 0.20 1.50 7.53
C LEU A 84 1.37 2.02 8.36
N LEU A 85 2.03 1.18 9.16
CA LEU A 85 3.22 1.55 9.92
C LEU A 85 4.34 2.05 9.01
N GLU A 86 4.69 1.30 7.97
CA GLU A 86 5.77 1.72 7.06
C GLU A 86 5.42 3.00 6.30
N HIS A 87 4.15 3.15 5.90
CA HIS A 87 3.67 4.41 5.33
C HIS A 87 3.83 5.57 6.31
N MET A 88 3.42 5.38 7.57
CA MET A 88 3.49 6.43 8.57
C MET A 88 4.93 6.76 8.97
N LYS A 89 5.87 5.81 8.99
CA LYS A 89 7.31 6.07 9.15
C LYS A 89 7.84 7.02 8.08
N ARG A 90 7.51 6.76 6.81
CA ARG A 90 7.91 7.62 5.69
C ARG A 90 7.37 9.03 5.81
N VAL A 91 6.07 9.14 6.07
CA VAL A 91 5.40 10.44 6.24
C VAL A 91 6.02 11.18 7.43
N ASN A 92 6.25 10.51 8.56
CA ASN A 92 6.85 11.08 9.75
C ASN A 92 8.25 11.64 9.47
N PHE A 93 9.10 10.88 8.78
CA PHE A 93 10.44 11.32 8.41
C PHE A 93 10.42 12.54 7.48
N GLN A 94 9.60 12.51 6.43
CA GLN A 94 9.46 13.65 5.53
C GLN A 94 9.00 14.90 6.29
N VAL A 95 8.01 14.78 7.17
CA VAL A 95 7.52 15.91 7.97
C VAL A 95 8.57 16.39 8.99
N CYS A 96 9.37 15.49 9.59
CA CYS A 96 10.49 15.87 10.46
C CYS A 96 11.50 16.75 9.73
N VAL A 97 11.86 16.40 8.49
CA VAL A 97 12.77 17.18 7.64
C VAL A 97 12.17 18.57 7.39
N TRP A 98 10.89 18.64 7.01
CA TRP A 98 10.22 19.91 6.78
C TRP A 98 10.13 20.80 8.02
N LYS A 99 9.83 20.22 9.19
CA LYS A 99 9.80 20.96 10.46
C LYS A 99 11.14 21.58 10.83
N ARG A 100 12.24 20.99 10.38
CA ARG A 100 13.63 21.46 10.62
C ARG A 100 14.22 22.26 9.46
N ALA A 101 13.45 22.57 8.42
CA ALA A 101 13.93 23.33 7.26
C ALA A 101 14.40 24.76 7.58
N HIS A 102 14.07 25.27 8.78
CA HIS A 102 14.52 26.56 9.29
C HIS A 102 15.92 26.50 9.93
N GLU A 103 16.43 25.32 10.23
CA GLU A 103 17.77 25.11 10.78
C GLU A 103 18.80 25.18 9.65
N HIS A 104 19.93 25.86 9.88
CA HIS A 104 20.96 26.01 8.85
C HIS A 104 21.70 24.68 8.55
N TYR A 105 21.82 23.81 9.57
CA TYR A 105 22.43 22.49 9.47
C TYR A 105 21.66 21.48 10.34
N PRO A 106 20.47 21.02 9.91
CA PRO A 106 19.70 20.06 10.66
C PRO A 106 20.40 18.69 10.67
N GLU A 107 20.46 18.06 11.84
CA GLU A 107 20.91 16.67 11.97
C GLU A 107 19.80 15.72 11.50
N ILE A 108 19.86 15.30 10.24
CA ILE A 108 18.89 14.39 9.62
C ILE A 108 19.45 12.96 9.64
N PRO A 109 18.77 12.00 10.29
CA PRO A 109 19.21 10.61 10.31
C PRO A 109 19.02 9.93 8.95
N SER A 110 19.58 8.72 8.82
CA SER A 110 19.41 7.89 7.63
C SER A 110 17.93 7.57 7.38
N PRO A 111 17.45 7.59 6.11
CA PRO A 111 16.08 7.23 5.79
C PRO A 111 15.78 5.72 5.91
N LEU A 112 16.79 4.86 6.02
CA LEU A 112 16.63 3.39 5.92
C LEU A 112 15.78 2.78 7.05
N ASP A 113 15.80 3.38 8.24
CA ASP A 113 14.95 2.92 9.35
C ASP A 113 13.60 3.64 9.40
N HIS A 114 13.35 4.53 8.44
CA HIS A 114 12.18 5.40 8.38
C HIS A 114 11.24 5.05 7.22
N GLY A 115 11.13 3.75 6.92
CA GLY A 115 10.22 3.22 5.91
C GLY A 115 10.75 3.32 4.48
N PHE A 116 12.08 3.39 4.31
CA PHE A 116 12.76 3.30 3.02
C PHE A 116 13.81 2.19 3.04
N HIS A 117 14.22 1.73 1.87
CA HIS A 117 15.35 0.82 1.72
C HIS A 117 16.16 1.20 0.47
N ILE A 118 17.38 0.69 0.34
CA ILE A 118 18.12 0.77 -0.92
C ILE A 118 17.78 -0.47 -1.75
N ASN A 119 17.24 -0.24 -2.95
CA ASN A 119 17.05 -1.32 -3.92
C ASN A 119 18.42 -1.81 -4.39
N SER A 120 18.71 -3.10 -4.21
CA SER A 120 20.01 -3.69 -4.52
C SER A 120 20.36 -3.69 -6.00
N GLU A 121 19.36 -3.70 -6.88
CA GLU A 121 19.55 -3.73 -8.33
C GLU A 121 19.76 -2.33 -8.89
N THR A 122 18.96 -1.36 -8.44
CA THR A 122 19.00 0.01 -8.97
C THR A 122 19.90 0.95 -8.18
N GLY A 123 20.26 0.58 -6.94
CA GLY A 123 20.98 1.43 -5.99
C GLY A 123 20.17 2.63 -5.48
N LYS A 124 18.86 2.70 -5.79
CA LYS A 124 18.01 3.84 -5.45
C LYS A 124 17.34 3.65 -4.10
N LEU A 125 17.08 4.78 -3.43
CA LEU A 125 16.25 4.81 -2.23
C LEU A 125 14.77 4.65 -2.63
N GLU A 126 14.13 3.60 -2.14
CA GLU A 126 12.75 3.25 -2.47
C GLU A 126 11.91 3.05 -1.21
N PRO A 127 10.58 3.31 -1.26
CA PRO A 127 9.69 3.02 -0.15
C PRO A 127 9.75 1.54 0.25
N LEU A 128 9.92 1.28 1.55
CA LEU A 128 9.65 -0.03 2.12
C LEU A 128 8.13 -0.19 2.28
N TRP A 129 7.48 -0.93 1.40
CA TRP A 129 6.01 -1.04 1.41
C TRP A 129 5.47 -1.93 2.53
N PHE A 130 6.21 -2.99 2.82
CA PHE A 130 5.85 -4.02 3.77
C PHE A 130 7.11 -4.79 4.16
N GLU A 131 7.13 -5.29 5.38
CA GLU A 131 8.14 -6.24 5.86
C GLU A 131 7.42 -7.51 6.28
N GLY A 132 8.04 -8.68 6.08
CA GLY A 132 7.53 -10.00 6.49
C GLY A 132 6.92 -10.85 5.39
N ASP A 133 6.35 -11.99 5.78
CA ASP A 133 5.75 -12.95 4.85
C ASP A 133 4.46 -12.38 4.23
N VAL A 134 4.42 -12.28 2.90
CA VAL A 134 3.24 -11.83 2.14
C VAL A 134 2.17 -12.92 2.07
N ILE A 135 2.60 -14.18 2.09
CA ILE A 135 1.74 -15.36 2.01
C ILE A 135 2.15 -16.31 3.15
N PRO A 136 1.19 -16.89 3.90
CA PRO A 136 1.48 -17.97 4.85
C PRO A 136 2.28 -19.09 4.18
N LYS A 137 3.36 -19.53 4.82
CA LYS A 137 4.26 -20.57 4.26
C LYS A 137 3.53 -21.85 3.86
N ALA A 138 2.49 -22.23 4.60
CA ALA A 138 1.66 -23.39 4.29
C ALA A 138 0.91 -23.31 2.94
N LEU A 139 0.80 -22.13 2.33
CA LEU A 139 0.19 -21.94 1.01
C LEU A 139 1.22 -21.89 -0.12
N VAL A 140 2.52 -21.77 0.19
CA VAL A 140 3.57 -21.74 -0.82
C VAL A 140 3.66 -23.10 -1.53
N ASP A 141 3.58 -24.18 -0.75
CA ASP A 141 3.64 -25.55 -1.28
C ASP A 141 2.42 -25.87 -2.16
N VAL A 142 1.23 -25.36 -1.81
CA VAL A 142 -0.01 -25.57 -2.58
C VAL A 142 0.05 -24.86 -3.94
N LEU A 143 0.63 -23.66 -4.01
CA LEU A 143 0.73 -22.90 -5.26
C LEU A 143 1.81 -23.45 -6.20
N ALA A 144 2.85 -24.10 -5.68
CA ALA A 144 3.91 -24.68 -6.49
C ALA A 144 3.51 -25.97 -7.23
N GLU A 145 2.42 -26.61 -6.81
CA GLU A 145 1.91 -27.86 -7.40
C GLU A 145 1.01 -27.62 -8.63
N GLU A 146 0.59 -26.39 -8.92
CA GLU A 146 -0.30 -26.08 -10.06
C GLU A 146 0.46 -25.84 -11.40
N ASP A 147 1.79 -25.77 -11.39
CA ASP A 147 2.61 -25.48 -12.59
C ASP A 147 3.06 -26.73 -13.39
N THR A 148 2.60 -27.95 -13.05
CA THR A 148 3.08 -29.19 -13.70
C THR A 148 2.21 -29.80 -14.80
N ASP A 149 1.06 -29.21 -15.16
CA ASP A 149 0.12 -29.80 -16.13
C ASP A 149 -0.34 -28.85 -17.27
N GLU A 150 0.55 -28.06 -17.86
CA GLU A 150 0.27 -27.36 -19.15
C GLU A 150 1.46 -27.47 -20.13
N ASP A 151 1.87 -28.69 -20.46
CA ASP A 151 2.52 -28.99 -21.73
C ASP A 151 1.43 -29.47 -22.73
N ASP A 152 1.11 -28.63 -23.71
CA ASP A 152 0.56 -28.95 -25.06
C ASP A 152 -0.53 -27.96 -25.54
N ILE A 153 -0.16 -26.71 -25.85
CA ILE A 153 -0.72 -26.00 -27.02
C ILE A 153 0.44 -25.32 -27.76
N ALA A 154 0.98 -26.04 -28.74
CA ALA A 154 1.76 -25.45 -29.82
C ALA A 154 0.81 -24.70 -30.80
N ASP A 155 1.38 -23.71 -31.50
CA ASP A 155 0.86 -23.02 -32.70
C ASP A 155 -0.21 -21.94 -32.42
N GLU A 156 -0.10 -20.66 -32.78
CA GLU A 156 0.60 -19.95 -33.88
C GLU A 156 0.95 -18.51 -33.43
N ILE A 157 2.20 -18.09 -33.64
CA ILE A 157 2.58 -16.68 -33.62
C ILE A 157 2.12 -16.09 -34.96
N HIS A 158 0.99 -15.39 -34.99
CA HIS A 158 0.67 -14.51 -36.12
C HIS A 158 1.44 -13.20 -35.93
N THR A 159 2.51 -13.04 -36.71
CA THR A 159 3.15 -11.75 -36.95
C THR A 159 2.10 -10.80 -37.52
N MET A 160 1.83 -9.69 -36.83
CA MET A 160 1.14 -8.55 -37.44
C MET A 160 2.24 -7.70 -38.07
N ASP A 161 2.26 -7.76 -39.40
CA ASP A 161 3.13 -6.98 -40.26
C ASP A 161 2.94 -5.48 -40.04
N ASP A 162 4.07 -4.76 -40.10
CA ASP A 162 4.18 -3.33 -40.33
C ASP A 162 3.44 -2.99 -41.63
N ASP A 163 2.36 -2.20 -41.53
CA ASP A 163 1.87 -1.41 -42.67
C ASP A 163 2.29 0.05 -42.41
N GLU A 164 3.53 0.35 -42.84
CA GLU A 164 3.90 1.69 -43.29
C GLU A 164 3.16 1.98 -44.60
N GLU A 165 2.25 2.95 -44.59
CA GLU A 165 1.77 3.59 -45.83
C GLU A 165 1.97 5.10 -45.69
N GLU A 166 3.12 5.55 -46.20
CA GLU A 166 3.31 6.90 -46.72
C GLU A 166 2.54 7.01 -48.03
N ASP A 167 1.70 8.02 -48.20
CA ASP A 167 1.46 8.56 -49.55
C ASP A 167 1.24 10.08 -49.47
N GLU A 168 2.24 10.80 -49.98
CA GLU A 168 2.17 12.22 -50.31
C GLU A 168 1.42 12.41 -51.64
N SER A 169 0.55 13.41 -51.73
CA SER A 169 0.51 14.28 -52.93
C SER A 169 -0.35 15.52 -52.70
N ASP A 170 0.28 16.67 -52.97
CA ASP A 170 -0.32 18.00 -53.18
C ASP A 170 -1.35 18.02 -54.33
N ASP A 171 -2.31 18.96 -54.30
CA ASP A 171 -2.51 19.96 -55.38
C ASP A 171 -3.71 20.90 -55.10
N ASP A 172 -3.44 22.21 -55.30
CA ASP A 172 -4.27 23.41 -55.52
C ASP A 172 -5.27 23.96 -54.46
#